data_AF-A0A3P7MQK8-F1
#
_entry.id   AF-A0A3P7MQK8-F1
#
_cell.length_a   1.000
_cell.length_b   1.000
_cell.length_c   1.000
_cell.angle_alpha   90.00
_cell.angle_beta   90.00
_cell.angle_gamma   90.00
#
_symmetry.space_group_name_H-M   'P 1'
#
loop_
_entity.id
_entity.type
_entity.pdbx_description
1 polymer ?
#
loop_
_entity_poly.entity_id
_entity_poly.type
_entity_poly.pdbx_seq_one_letter_code
_entity_poly.pdbx_strand_id
1 'polypeptide(L)'
;DEYFNPYDVTDHLQVDKRFGSEADFKELVDAAHNRDMHVVMDLPITSVSVQHPWFRDGEADVFVTAKEGSAAFGQENYHQFHGDNTTMYLGYPDAANPVLNWSNAKVKETIIEAIKKYLKIGVDGFHIDHISQLALDENGNPNNNLEGGIIFIDRIDIGNALHNNSTTRFFEDLDF
;
A
#
# COMPACT_ATOMS: atom_id res chain seq x y z
N ASP A 1 1.37 23.67 14.32
CA ASP A 1 0.21 23.04 13.68
C ASP A 1 0.68 22.29 12.44
N GLU A 2 1.08 21.04 12.62
CA GLU A 2 1.40 20.14 11.51
C GLU A 2 0.07 19.62 10.96
N TYR A 3 -0.21 19.90 9.69
CA TYR A 3 -1.36 19.37 8.99
C TYR A 3 -1.22 17.84 8.92
N PHE A 4 -2.22 17.10 9.43
CA PHE A 4 -2.25 15.65 9.29
C PHE A 4 -2.57 15.28 7.84
N ASN A 5 -1.66 14.56 7.19
CA ASN A 5 -1.89 13.94 5.90
C ASN A 5 -2.11 12.42 6.10
N PRO A 6 -3.31 11.88 5.81
CA PRO A 6 -3.58 10.45 5.97
C PRO A 6 -2.80 9.55 4.99
N TYR A 7 -2.17 10.14 3.97
CA TYR A 7 -1.32 9.44 3.00
C TYR A 7 0.17 9.41 3.41
N ASP A 8 0.56 10.12 4.48
CA ASP A 8 1.91 10.07 5.03
C ASP A 8 2.08 8.86 5.96
N VAL A 9 1.89 7.66 5.41
CA VAL A 9 1.96 6.42 6.18
C VAL A 9 3.39 6.14 6.62
N THR A 10 3.58 5.89 7.92
CA THR A 10 4.85 5.47 8.50
C THR A 10 4.84 4.04 9.05
N ASP A 11 3.65 3.45 9.22
CA ASP A 11 3.46 2.06 9.66
C ASP A 11 2.05 1.58 9.28
N HIS A 12 1.94 0.64 8.33
CA HIS A 12 0.65 0.05 7.92
C HIS A 12 0.03 -0.88 8.95
N LEU A 13 0.77 -1.30 9.97
CA LEU A 13 0.32 -2.28 10.95
C LEU A 13 -0.20 -1.63 12.23
N GLN A 14 -0.17 -0.31 12.38
CA GLN A 14 -0.55 0.36 13.62
C GLN A 14 -1.65 1.40 13.43
N VAL A 15 -2.55 1.50 14.41
CA VAL A 15 -3.44 2.65 14.54
C VAL A 15 -2.62 3.82 15.05
N ASP A 16 -2.73 4.97 14.38
CA ASP A 16 -2.05 6.18 14.81
C ASP A 16 -2.56 6.60 16.20
N LYS A 17 -1.62 6.87 17.12
CA LYS A 17 -1.91 7.20 18.52
C LYS A 17 -2.82 8.41 18.69
N ARG A 18 -2.90 9.30 17.70
CA ARG A 18 -3.83 10.44 17.69
C ARG A 18 -5.29 9.99 17.66
N PHE A 19 -5.57 8.82 17.08
CA PHE A 19 -6.91 8.24 16.98
C PHE A 19 -7.19 7.16 18.03
N GLY A 20 -6.22 6.86 18.90
CA GLY A 20 -6.36 5.91 20.00
C GLY A 20 -5.55 4.65 19.79
N SER A 21 -6.05 3.56 20.38
CA SER A 21 -5.46 2.22 20.32
C SER A 21 -6.23 1.30 19.38
N GLU A 22 -5.67 0.13 19.10
CA GLU A 22 -6.36 -0.93 18.35
C GLU A 22 -7.63 -1.41 19.07
N ALA A 23 -7.67 -1.35 20.41
CA ALA A 23 -8.86 -1.68 21.17
C ALA A 23 -9.98 -0.66 20.94
N ASP A 24 -9.63 0.63 20.90
CA ASP A 24 -10.59 1.71 20.60
C ASP A 24 -11.11 1.57 19.16
N PHE A 25 -10.23 1.23 18.20
CA PHE A 25 -10.65 0.97 16.82
C PHE A 25 -11.60 -0.24 16.73
N LYS A 26 -11.31 -1.32 17.46
CA LYS A 26 -12.21 -2.48 17.52
C LYS A 26 -13.56 -2.12 18.12
N GLU A 27 -13.61 -1.33 19.19
CA GLU A 27 -14.86 -0.87 19.79
C GLU A 27 -15.71 -0.08 18.78
N LEU A 28 -15.08 0.77 17.96
CA LEU A 28 -15.75 1.48 16.88
C LEU A 28 -16.36 0.52 15.84
N VAL A 29 -15.60 -0.48 15.41
CA VAL A 29 -16.07 -1.49 14.45
C VAL A 29 -17.26 -2.26 15.01
N ASP A 30 -17.15 -2.77 16.24
CA ASP A 30 -18.23 -3.51 16.91
C ASP A 30 -19.48 -2.63 17.07
N ALA A 31 -19.32 -1.35 17.39
CA ALA A 31 -20.43 -0.40 17.52
C ALA A 31 -21.13 -0.12 16.19
N ALA A 32 -20.40 -0.08 15.07
CA ALA A 32 -20.96 0.07 13.73
C ALA A 32 -21.76 -1.18 13.33
N HIS A 33 -21.19 -2.37 13.53
CA HIS A 33 -21.86 -3.64 13.23
C HIS A 33 -23.15 -3.83 14.05
N ASN A 34 -23.16 -3.42 15.33
CA ASN A 34 -24.36 -3.42 16.18
C ASN A 34 -25.51 -2.52 15.66
N ARG A 35 -25.24 -1.70 14.64
CA ARG A 35 -26.21 -0.81 13.99
C ARG A 35 -26.45 -1.21 12.52
N ASP A 36 -26.10 -2.44 12.15
CA ASP A 36 -26.19 -2.94 10.78
C ASP A 36 -25.43 -2.07 9.76
N MET A 37 -24.32 -1.46 10.18
CA MET A 37 -23.43 -0.66 9.34
C MET A 37 -22.12 -1.41 9.05
N HIS A 38 -21.56 -1.21 7.85
CA HIS A 38 -20.25 -1.73 7.47
C HIS A 38 -19.16 -0.65 7.60
N VAL A 39 -17.94 -1.08 7.91
CA VAL A 39 -16.74 -0.25 8.02
C VAL A 39 -15.79 -0.54 6.87
N VAL A 40 -15.60 0.44 5.99
CA VAL A 40 -14.59 0.41 4.93
C VAL A 40 -13.47 1.38 5.29
N MET A 41 -12.22 0.98 5.07
CA MET A 41 -11.04 1.76 5.43
C MET A 41 -10.18 2.09 4.20
N ASP A 42 -9.61 3.30 4.15
CA ASP A 42 -8.57 3.62 3.17
C ASP A 42 -7.31 2.79 3.43
N LEU A 43 -6.74 2.22 2.37
CA LEU A 43 -5.50 1.46 2.41
C LEU A 43 -4.48 2.10 1.45
N PRO A 44 -3.80 3.19 1.87
CA PRO A 44 -2.78 3.85 1.06
C PRO A 44 -1.55 2.96 0.91
N ILE A 45 -1.42 2.35 -0.27
CA ILE A 45 -0.39 1.35 -0.56
C ILE A 45 0.50 1.71 -1.75
N THR A 46 0.31 2.90 -2.29
CA THR A 46 1.07 3.43 -3.41
C THR A 46 2.43 3.96 -2.97
N SER A 47 2.42 4.84 -1.97
CA SER A 47 3.60 5.49 -1.41
C SER A 47 3.50 5.53 0.11
N VAL A 48 4.62 5.82 0.75
CA VAL A 48 4.73 6.01 2.21
C VAL A 48 5.40 7.34 2.48
N SER A 49 5.35 7.84 3.71
CA SER A 49 6.12 9.03 4.08
C SER A 49 7.63 8.78 4.00
N VAL A 50 8.42 9.80 3.67
CA VAL A 50 9.89 9.77 3.88
C VAL A 50 10.29 9.52 5.34
N GLN A 51 9.36 9.66 6.30
CA GLN A 51 9.58 9.28 7.70
C GLN A 51 9.40 7.79 7.97
N HIS A 52 8.93 7.00 6.99
CA HIS A 52 8.78 5.55 7.11
C HIS A 52 10.14 4.90 7.38
N PRO A 53 10.24 3.92 8.31
CA PRO A 53 11.50 3.26 8.66
C PRO A 53 12.27 2.76 7.44
N TRP A 54 11.61 2.10 6.49
CA TRP A 54 12.22 1.64 5.25
C TRP A 54 12.99 2.74 4.48
N PHE A 55 12.43 3.95 4.40
CA PHE A 55 13.09 5.05 3.71
C PHE A 55 14.24 5.62 4.54
N ARG A 56 14.02 5.82 5.84
CA ARG A 56 15.02 6.35 6.77
C ARG A 56 16.24 5.43 6.94
N ASP A 57 16.01 4.12 6.93
CA ASP A 57 17.04 3.10 7.07
C ASP A 57 17.75 2.82 5.74
N GLY A 58 17.31 3.46 4.65
CA GLY A 58 17.94 3.42 3.34
C GLY A 58 17.66 2.16 2.54
N GLU A 59 16.52 1.50 2.75
CA GLU A 59 16.11 0.29 2.05
C GLU A 59 15.64 0.59 0.62
N ALA A 60 16.55 1.00 -0.27
CA ALA A 60 16.21 1.45 -1.63
C ALA A 60 15.40 0.42 -2.44
N ASP A 61 15.62 -0.89 -2.24
CA ASP A 61 14.92 -1.97 -2.97
C ASP A 61 13.41 -2.03 -2.68
N VAL A 62 12.96 -1.43 -1.57
CA VAL A 62 11.55 -1.31 -1.20
C VAL A 62 10.82 -0.25 -2.03
N PHE A 63 11.56 0.62 -2.72
CA PHE A 63 11.04 1.74 -3.49
C PHE A 63 11.30 1.60 -4.98
N VAL A 64 10.50 2.29 -5.79
CA VAL A 64 10.78 2.43 -7.22
C VAL A 64 11.97 3.36 -7.38
N THR A 65 13.06 2.83 -7.93
CA THR A 65 14.33 3.56 -8.05
C THR A 65 14.84 3.62 -9.49
N ALA A 66 15.66 4.62 -9.78
CA ALA A 66 16.36 4.80 -11.05
C ALA A 66 17.85 5.04 -10.79
N LYS A 67 18.71 4.51 -11.65
CA LYS A 67 20.17 4.69 -11.61
C LYS A 67 20.67 5.36 -12.88
N GLU A 68 21.86 5.96 -12.82
CA GLU A 68 22.49 6.62 -13.96
C GLU A 68 22.50 5.70 -15.19
N GLY A 69 22.01 6.20 -16.33
CA GLY A 69 21.87 5.44 -17.57
C GLY A 69 20.51 4.76 -17.79
N SER A 70 19.60 4.77 -16.81
CA SER A 70 18.19 4.34 -17.01
C SER A 70 17.33 5.48 -17.57
N ALA A 71 16.24 5.14 -18.28
CA ALA A 71 15.35 6.12 -18.90
C ALA A 71 14.62 7.03 -17.88
N ALA A 72 14.38 6.50 -16.68
CA ALA A 72 13.77 7.21 -15.57
C ALA A 72 14.75 8.15 -14.81
N PHE A 73 16.06 8.01 -15.02
CA PHE A 73 17.04 8.81 -14.29
C PHE A 73 17.00 10.27 -14.74
N GLY A 74 16.79 11.19 -13.78
CA GLY A 74 16.70 12.63 -14.03
C GLY A 74 15.33 13.13 -14.49
N GLN A 75 14.29 12.28 -14.49
CA GLN A 75 12.91 12.72 -14.66
C GLN A 75 12.45 13.60 -13.47
N GLU A 76 11.50 14.50 -13.70
CA GLU A 76 11.09 15.52 -12.72
C GLU A 76 10.55 14.95 -11.39
N ASN A 77 9.85 13.82 -11.48
CA ASN A 77 9.26 13.09 -10.35
C ASN A 77 10.26 12.14 -9.65
N TYR A 78 11.50 12.07 -10.13
CA TYR A 78 12.57 11.32 -9.48
C TYR A 78 13.42 12.26 -8.63
N HIS A 79 13.68 11.84 -7.40
CA HIS A 79 14.42 12.61 -6.41
C HIS A 79 15.61 11.82 -5.89
N GLN A 80 16.65 12.51 -5.45
CA GLN A 80 17.86 11.86 -4.96
C GLN A 80 17.59 11.11 -3.65
N PHE A 81 17.96 9.83 -3.59
CA PHE A 81 17.83 9.02 -2.38
C PHE A 81 18.82 9.51 -1.31
N HIS A 82 18.40 9.50 -0.04
CA HIS A 82 19.27 9.97 1.03
C HIS A 82 20.46 9.03 1.23
N GLY A 83 21.67 9.59 1.29
CA GLY A 83 22.89 8.82 1.54
C GLY A 83 23.44 8.06 0.32
N ASP A 84 22.75 8.10 -0.83
CA ASP A 84 23.21 7.53 -2.09
C ASP A 84 22.98 8.51 -3.25
N ASN A 85 24.08 9.10 -3.75
CA ASN A 85 24.03 10.06 -4.85
C ASN A 85 23.88 9.41 -6.24
N THR A 86 23.90 8.07 -6.30
CA THR A 86 23.81 7.31 -7.55
C THR A 86 22.42 6.73 -7.80
N THR A 87 21.54 6.82 -6.80
CA THR A 87 20.17 6.30 -6.85
C THR A 87 19.17 7.43 -6.69
N MET A 88 18.19 7.46 -7.57
CA MET A 88 17.00 8.30 -7.44
C MET A 88 15.80 7.42 -7.10
N TYR A 89 14.80 7.97 -6.41
CA TYR A 89 13.52 7.32 -6.15
C TYR A 89 12.37 8.12 -6.76
N LEU A 90 11.30 7.43 -7.14
CA LEU A 90 10.07 8.04 -7.59
C LEU A 90 9.26 8.60 -6.41
N GLY A 91 8.92 9.89 -6.44
CA GLY A 91 8.01 10.52 -5.49
C GLY A 91 6.60 10.70 -6.08
N TYR A 92 5.57 10.46 -5.27
CA TYR A 92 4.17 10.74 -5.63
C TYR A 92 3.26 10.95 -4.39
N PRO A 93 2.52 12.07 -4.28
CA PRO A 93 2.41 13.14 -5.28
C PRO A 93 3.65 14.04 -5.38
N ASP A 94 4.54 13.97 -4.39
CA ASP A 94 5.80 14.71 -4.37
C ASP A 94 6.92 13.92 -3.65
N ALA A 95 8.07 14.56 -3.47
CA ALA A 95 9.26 13.96 -2.85
C ALA A 95 9.05 13.50 -1.40
N ALA A 96 8.04 14.00 -0.69
CA ALA A 96 7.73 13.54 0.67
C ALA A 96 7.13 12.12 0.70
N ASN A 97 6.73 11.58 -0.46
CA ASN A 97 6.04 10.32 -0.58
C ASN A 97 6.72 9.38 -1.59
N PRO A 98 7.80 8.67 -1.20
CA PRO A 98 8.44 7.66 -2.03
C PRO A 98 7.47 6.53 -2.40
N VAL A 99 7.40 6.19 -3.70
CA VAL A 99 6.54 5.15 -4.27
C VAL A 99 7.12 3.77 -3.98
N LEU A 100 6.27 2.87 -3.48
CA LEU A 100 6.63 1.50 -3.13
C LEU A 100 6.85 0.64 -4.37
N ASN A 101 7.89 -0.19 -4.33
CA ASN A 101 8.15 -1.22 -5.33
C ASN A 101 7.29 -2.46 -5.04
N TRP A 102 6.16 -2.57 -5.73
CA TRP A 102 5.24 -3.70 -5.60
C TRP A 102 5.79 -5.04 -6.09
N SER A 103 6.97 -5.10 -6.72
CA SER A 103 7.65 -6.36 -7.01
C SER A 103 8.43 -6.90 -5.80
N ASN A 104 8.69 -6.06 -4.79
CA ASN A 104 9.42 -6.43 -3.58
C ASN A 104 8.56 -7.31 -2.65
N ALA A 105 9.08 -8.47 -2.25
CA ALA A 105 8.37 -9.42 -1.39
C ALA A 105 8.01 -8.81 -0.02
N LYS A 106 8.91 -8.05 0.59
CA LYS A 106 8.70 -7.38 1.89
C LYS A 106 7.53 -6.41 1.84
N VAL A 107 7.38 -5.66 0.75
CA VAL A 107 6.24 -4.77 0.51
C VAL A 107 4.95 -5.57 0.47
N LYS A 108 4.90 -6.60 -0.40
CA LYS A 108 3.70 -7.44 -0.55
C LYS A 108 3.29 -8.09 0.77
N GLU A 109 4.23 -8.72 1.46
CA GLU A 109 4.01 -9.42 2.72
C GLU A 109 3.47 -8.45 3.80
N THR A 110 4.11 -7.29 3.97
CA THR A 110 3.69 -6.30 4.98
C THR A 110 2.28 -5.80 4.74
N ILE A 111 1.93 -5.47 3.49
CA ILE A 111 0.58 -4.99 3.17
C ILE A 111 -0.46 -6.11 3.29
N ILE A 112 -0.13 -7.34 2.91
CA ILE A 112 -1.01 -8.50 3.10
C ILE A 112 -1.24 -8.78 4.59
N GLU A 113 -0.21 -8.64 5.42
CA GLU A 113 -0.34 -8.73 6.88
C GLU A 113 -1.26 -7.64 7.45
N ALA A 114 -1.13 -6.38 6.98
CA ALA A 114 -2.03 -5.30 7.36
C ALA A 114 -3.48 -5.61 6.98
N ILE A 115 -3.73 -6.03 5.73
CA ILE A 115 -5.05 -6.45 5.26
C ILE A 115 -5.63 -7.55 6.16
N LYS A 116 -4.88 -8.63 6.38
CA LYS A 116 -5.31 -9.76 7.23
C LYS A 116 -5.64 -9.30 8.65
N LYS A 117 -4.81 -8.42 9.22
CA LYS A 117 -5.01 -7.87 10.56
C LYS A 117 -6.32 -7.10 10.66
N TYR A 118 -6.57 -6.17 9.75
CA TYR A 118 -7.75 -5.31 9.81
C TYR A 118 -9.05 -6.07 9.49
N LEU A 119 -9.01 -7.03 8.57
CA LEU A 119 -10.13 -7.96 8.36
C LEU A 119 -10.44 -8.77 9.64
N LYS A 120 -9.41 -9.23 10.36
CA LYS A 120 -9.59 -9.95 11.63
C LYS A 120 -10.15 -9.07 12.74
N ILE A 121 -9.88 -7.76 12.72
CA ILE A 121 -10.48 -6.79 13.64
C ILE A 121 -11.98 -6.61 13.34
N GLY A 122 -12.38 -6.77 12.08
CA GLY A 122 -13.77 -6.68 11.62
C GLY A 122 -14.00 -5.61 10.54
N VAL A 123 -12.94 -5.06 9.93
CA VAL A 123 -13.10 -4.17 8.76
C VAL A 123 -13.73 -4.97 7.61
N ASP A 124 -14.75 -4.41 6.97
CA ASP A 124 -15.56 -5.09 5.95
C ASP A 124 -14.96 -4.95 4.53
N GLY A 125 -14.09 -3.97 4.31
CA GLY A 125 -13.44 -3.76 3.02
C GLY A 125 -12.43 -2.62 3.03
N PHE A 126 -11.73 -2.46 1.91
CA PHE A 126 -10.72 -1.42 1.74
C PHE A 126 -10.98 -0.58 0.50
N HIS A 127 -10.76 0.73 0.62
CA HIS A 127 -10.61 1.62 -0.51
C HIS A 127 -9.12 1.73 -0.85
N ILE A 128 -8.76 1.35 -2.08
CA ILE A 128 -7.38 1.39 -2.57
C ILE A 128 -7.25 2.57 -3.51
N ASP A 129 -6.66 3.65 -3.01
CA ASP A 129 -6.41 4.86 -3.81
C ASP A 129 -5.14 4.72 -4.67
N HIS A 130 -5.09 5.48 -5.76
CA HIS A 130 -3.96 5.60 -6.68
C HIS A 130 -3.43 4.26 -7.25
N ILE A 131 -4.32 3.29 -7.45
CA ILE A 131 -3.97 1.94 -7.93
C ILE A 131 -3.15 1.92 -9.24
N SER A 132 -3.26 2.96 -10.07
CA SER A 132 -2.48 3.10 -11.31
C SER A 132 -0.98 3.24 -11.06
N GLN A 133 -0.56 3.63 -9.85
CA GLN A 133 0.84 3.78 -9.46
C GLN A 133 1.47 2.47 -8.97
N LEU A 134 0.69 1.39 -8.80
CA LEU A 134 1.23 0.08 -8.41
C LEU A 134 1.93 -0.63 -9.59
N ALA A 135 1.71 -0.14 -10.81
CA ALA A 135 2.16 -0.73 -12.05
C ALA A 135 2.78 0.37 -12.92
N LEU A 136 4.10 0.40 -13.04
CA LEU A 136 4.84 1.46 -13.73
C LEU A 136 5.60 0.91 -14.94
N ASP A 137 5.75 1.73 -15.98
CA ASP A 137 6.65 1.45 -17.11
C ASP A 137 8.12 1.76 -16.77
N GLU A 138 9.01 1.55 -17.75
CA GLU A 138 10.46 1.82 -17.61
C GLU A 138 10.81 3.29 -17.37
N ASN A 139 9.87 4.21 -17.60
CA ASN A 139 10.01 5.64 -17.37
C ASN A 139 9.40 6.09 -16.03
N GLY A 140 8.80 5.16 -15.26
CA GLY A 140 8.10 5.46 -14.02
C GLY A 140 6.70 6.05 -14.22
N ASN A 141 6.11 5.89 -15.40
CA ASN A 141 4.73 6.30 -15.66
C ASN A 141 3.74 5.16 -15.34
N PRO A 142 2.52 5.48 -14.85
CA PRO A 142 1.45 4.51 -14.72
C PRO A 142 1.21 3.70 -15.99
N ASN A 143 1.31 2.38 -15.87
CA ASN A 143 1.11 1.44 -16.96
C ASN A 143 -0.13 0.59 -16.70
N ASN A 144 -1.26 1.08 -17.22
CA ASN A 144 -2.58 0.45 -17.08
C ASN A 144 -2.74 -0.82 -17.94
N ASN A 145 -1.72 -1.21 -18.72
CA ASN A 145 -1.74 -2.41 -19.57
C ASN A 145 -1.12 -3.65 -18.89
N LEU A 146 -0.68 -3.52 -17.63
CA LEU A 146 -0.31 -4.67 -16.81
C LEU A 146 -1.61 -5.31 -16.28
N GLU A 147 -1.81 -6.61 -16.51
CA GLU A 147 -3.04 -7.40 -16.21
C GLU A 147 -3.41 -7.50 -14.71
N GLY A 148 -3.07 -6.52 -13.85
CA GLY A 148 -3.17 -6.62 -12.39
C GLY A 148 -4.03 -5.58 -11.67
N GLY A 149 -4.75 -4.72 -12.38
CA GLY A 149 -5.50 -3.62 -11.77
C GLY A 149 -6.97 -3.94 -11.54
N ILE A 150 -7.35 -4.12 -10.26
CA ILE A 150 -8.67 -3.99 -9.60
C ILE A 150 -8.96 -5.23 -8.74
N ILE A 151 -8.86 -5.07 -7.41
CA ILE A 151 -9.47 -6.00 -6.44
C ILE A 151 -10.60 -5.24 -5.74
N PHE A 152 -11.84 -5.62 -6.04
CA PHE A 152 -12.93 -5.42 -5.08
C PHE A 152 -12.95 -6.68 -4.21
N ILE A 153 -12.54 -6.57 -2.94
CA ILE A 153 -12.73 -7.66 -1.97
C ILE A 153 -14.20 -7.59 -1.54
N ASP A 154 -15.08 -8.19 -2.33
CA ASP A 154 -16.53 -8.18 -2.05
C ASP A 154 -16.94 -9.28 -1.05
N ARG A 155 -16.01 -10.17 -0.66
CA ARG A 155 -16.06 -11.05 0.53
C ARG A 155 -14.85 -11.99 0.56
N ILE A 156 -14.14 -12.04 1.68
CA ILE A 156 -13.31 -13.19 2.04
C ILE A 156 -14.18 -14.08 2.92
N ASP A 157 -14.73 -15.16 2.34
CA ASP A 157 -15.41 -16.20 3.12
C ASP A 157 -14.36 -16.99 3.91
N ILE A 158 -14.31 -16.78 5.22
CA ILE A 158 -13.49 -17.56 6.16
C ILE A 158 -14.19 -18.90 6.48
N GLY A 159 -14.70 -19.58 5.46
CA GLY A 159 -15.48 -20.81 5.63
C GLY A 159 -15.97 -21.46 4.34
N ASN A 160 -15.38 -22.63 4.06
CA ASN A 160 -15.75 -23.66 3.08
C ASN A 160 -15.40 -23.41 1.60
N ALA A 161 -14.37 -24.14 1.17
CA ALA A 161 -14.14 -24.53 -0.21
C ALA A 161 -15.41 -25.06 -0.87
N LEU A 162 -15.70 -24.59 -2.09
CA LEU A 162 -16.02 -25.37 -3.30
C LEU A 162 -16.63 -24.50 -4.42
N HIS A 163 -16.09 -24.70 -5.63
CA HIS A 163 -16.66 -24.49 -6.98
C HIS A 163 -16.57 -23.13 -7.70
N ASN A 164 -15.73 -23.17 -8.74
CA ASN A 164 -15.93 -22.76 -10.15
C ASN A 164 -15.74 -21.30 -10.62
N ASN A 165 -14.61 -21.18 -11.34
CA ASN A 165 -14.40 -20.69 -12.71
C ASN A 165 -14.42 -19.20 -13.10
N SER A 166 -13.22 -18.82 -13.58
CA SER A 166 -12.88 -17.89 -14.68
C SER A 166 -13.13 -16.40 -14.45
N THR A 167 -12.11 -15.70 -13.94
CA THR A 167 -11.21 -14.79 -14.68
C THR A 167 -10.42 -13.95 -13.66
N THR A 168 -9.27 -14.43 -13.17
CA THR A 168 -8.44 -13.65 -12.23
C THR A 168 -6.98 -14.06 -12.35
N ARG A 169 -6.09 -13.13 -12.72
CA ARG A 169 -4.64 -13.30 -12.57
C ARG A 169 -4.06 -12.07 -11.89
N PHE A 170 -4.04 -12.09 -10.57
CA PHE A 170 -3.01 -11.39 -9.77
C PHE A 170 -2.88 -11.91 -8.31
N PHE A 171 -3.62 -12.94 -7.89
CA PHE A 171 -3.54 -13.52 -6.53
C PHE A 171 -3.75 -15.05 -6.50
N GLU A 172 -2.97 -15.82 -7.29
CA GLU A 172 -2.98 -17.30 -7.18
C GLU A 172 -2.03 -17.83 -6.08
N ASP A 173 -1.16 -17.00 -5.48
CA ASP A 173 -0.11 -17.47 -4.54
C ASP A 173 -0.38 -17.17 -3.05
N LEU A 174 -1.64 -16.93 -2.66
CA LEU A 174 -2.02 -16.86 -1.23
C LEU A 174 -2.74 -18.14 -0.81
N ASP A 175 -1.98 -19.23 -0.72
CA ASP A 175 -2.41 -20.43 -0.01
C ASP A 175 -2.55 -20.10 1.49
N PHE A 176 -3.72 -20.40 2.06
CA PHE A 176 -4.04 -20.32 3.49
C PHE A 176 -3.74 -21.64 4.21
#